data_AF-A0A0G1ZVC4-F1
#
_entry.id   AF-A0A0G1ZVC4-F1
#
_cell.length_a   1.000
_cell.length_b   1.000
_cell.length_c   1.000
_cell.angle_alpha   90.00
_cell.angle_beta   90.00
_cell.angle_gamma   90.00
#
_symmetry.space_group_name_H-M   'P 1'
#
loop_
_entity.id
_entity.type
_entity.pdbx_description
1 polymer ?
#
loop_
_entity_poly.entity_id
_entity_poly.type
_entity_poly.pdbx_seq_one_letter_code
_entity_poly.pdbx_strand_id
1 'polypeptide(L)'
;MTMLLEKAFRAIFPHEDPAQVKREYKLPESINFSLRVTSDGWFVVTMPDHPGLVTQANSHQGLMEMVNDAVLTYYDVPKRKADIVYDRLNVGNTVIQYQGQLQTKRV
;
A
#
# COMPACT_ATOMS: atom_id res chain seq x y z
N MET A 1 -10.52 -9.57 -13.48
CA MET A 1 -11.90 -9.20 -13.11
C MET A 1 -11.82 -8.85 -11.63
N THR A 2 -11.74 -7.60 -11.16
CA THR A 2 -12.65 -6.47 -11.38
C THR A 2 -12.06 -5.13 -10.84
N MET A 3 -11.32 -4.35 -11.65
CA MET A 3 -11.00 -2.94 -11.30
C MET A 3 -12.26 -2.08 -11.06
N LEU A 4 -13.39 -2.45 -11.68
CA LEU A 4 -14.69 -1.79 -11.51
C LEU A 4 -15.32 -2.04 -10.14
N LEU A 5 -15.11 -3.22 -9.54
CA LEU A 5 -15.70 -3.57 -8.24
C LEU A 5 -14.98 -2.85 -7.10
N GLU A 6 -13.65 -2.71 -7.19
CA GLU A 6 -12.85 -1.95 -6.21
C GLU A 6 -13.13 -0.44 -6.26
N LYS A 7 -13.44 0.11 -7.44
CA LYS A 7 -13.92 1.49 -7.56
C LYS A 7 -15.32 1.68 -6.98
N ALA A 8 -16.22 0.70 -7.16
CA ALA A 8 -17.56 0.75 -6.60
C ALA A 8 -17.57 0.64 -5.06
N PHE A 9 -16.71 -0.20 -4.49
CA PHE A 9 -16.55 -0.31 -3.02
C PHE A 9 -16.13 1.03 -2.39
N ARG A 10 -15.22 1.77 -3.04
CA ARG A 10 -14.74 3.09 -2.61
C ARG A 10 -15.82 4.17 -2.53
N ALA A 11 -16.93 4.04 -3.27
CA ALA A 11 -18.03 4.99 -3.23
C ALA A 11 -18.97 4.79 -2.03
N ILE A 12 -18.98 3.60 -1.43
CA ILE A 12 -19.94 3.19 -0.40
C ILE A 12 -19.30 3.22 1.01
N PHE A 13 -17.98 3.00 1.10
CA PHE A 13 -17.23 3.07 2.35
C PHE A 13 -16.19 4.19 2.27
N PRO A 14 -16.47 5.39 2.81
CA PRO A 14 -15.45 6.42 2.91
C PRO A 14 -14.31 5.88 3.79
N HIS A 15 -13.11 5.78 3.21
CA HIS A 15 -11.94 5.30 3.94
C HIS A 15 -11.60 6.26 5.09
N GLU A 16 -11.13 5.68 6.18
CA GLU A 16 -10.66 6.44 7.33
C GLU A 16 -9.38 7.20 6.96
N ASP A 17 -9.07 8.25 7.72
CA ASP A 17 -7.83 9.00 7.52
C ASP A 17 -6.61 8.07 7.77
N PRO A 18 -5.62 7.98 6.86
CA PRO A 18 -4.45 7.16 7.01
C PRO A 18 -3.71 7.37 8.33
N ALA A 19 -3.65 8.61 8.85
CA ALA A 19 -3.01 8.86 10.13
C ALA A 19 -3.82 8.31 11.32
N GLN A 20 -5.15 8.22 11.20
CA GLN A 20 -5.98 7.51 12.17
C GLN A 20 -5.73 6.00 12.10
N VAL A 21 -5.75 5.42 10.90
CA VAL A 21 -5.51 3.97 10.70
C VAL A 21 -4.12 3.57 11.21
N LYS A 22 -3.08 4.36 10.91
CA LYS A 22 -1.73 4.09 11.40
C LYS A 22 -1.65 4.07 12.93
N ARG A 23 -2.33 5.00 13.61
CA ARG A 23 -2.36 5.05 15.08
C ARG A 23 -3.13 3.89 15.69
N GLU A 24 -4.30 3.55 15.14
CA GLU A 24 -5.15 2.47 15.67
C GLU A 24 -4.47 1.10 15.57
N TYR A 25 -3.86 0.81 14.42
CA TYR A 25 -3.24 -0.48 14.12
C TYR A 25 -1.73 -0.50 14.38
N LYS A 26 -1.18 0.59 14.93
CA LYS A 26 0.25 0.76 15.25
C LYS A 26 1.16 0.50 14.06
N LEU A 27 0.75 0.98 12.88
CA LEU A 27 1.60 0.93 11.69
C LEU A 27 2.75 1.93 11.86
N PRO A 28 3.94 1.60 11.36
CA PRO A 28 5.08 2.52 11.40
C PRO A 28 4.82 3.73 10.48
N GLU A 29 5.41 4.88 10.81
CA GLU A 29 5.25 6.09 9.99
C GLU A 29 5.85 5.93 8.59
N SER A 30 6.96 5.18 8.50
CA SER A 30 7.66 4.83 7.28
C SER A 30 7.99 3.34 7.26
N ILE A 31 8.09 2.79 6.05
CA ILE A 31 8.32 1.37 5.77
C ILE A 31 9.54 1.26 4.84
N ASN A 32 10.48 0.37 5.19
CA ASN A 32 11.68 0.12 4.40
C ASN A 32 11.48 -1.08 3.47
N PHE A 33 11.97 -0.95 2.25
CA PHE A 33 11.82 -1.98 1.23
C PHE A 33 13.11 -2.29 0.52
N SER A 34 13.27 -3.56 0.18
CA SER A 34 14.18 -4.00 -0.86
C SER A 34 13.37 -4.31 -2.11
N LEU A 35 13.71 -3.64 -3.22
CA LEU A 35 13.12 -3.87 -4.53
C LEU A 35 14.12 -4.60 -5.42
N ARG A 36 13.67 -5.69 -6.04
CA ARG A 36 14.38 -6.38 -7.10
C ARG A 36 13.53 -6.37 -8.36
N VAL A 37 14.15 -6.09 -9.50
CA VAL A 37 13.52 -6.26 -10.81
C VAL A 37 13.95 -7.61 -11.38
N THR A 38 12.99 -8.42 -11.81
CA THR A 38 13.23 -9.71 -12.46
C THR A 38 13.51 -9.53 -13.95
N SER A 39 14.07 -10.55 -14.61
CA SER A 39 14.42 -10.50 -16.04
C SER A 39 13.20 -10.35 -16.97
N ASP A 40 12.02 -10.75 -16.51
CA ASP A 40 10.73 -10.61 -17.18
C ASP A 40 10.00 -9.31 -16.80
N GLY A 41 10.66 -8.39 -16.09
CA GLY A 41 10.17 -7.03 -15.83
C GLY A 41 9.24 -6.90 -14.62
N TRP A 42 9.13 -7.90 -13.75
CA TRP A 42 8.39 -7.79 -12.50
C TRP A 42 9.22 -7.12 -11.40
N PHE A 43 8.53 -6.33 -10.60
CA PHE A 43 9.00 -5.81 -9.33
C PHE A 43 8.71 -6.84 -8.24
N VAL A 44 9.74 -7.28 -7.52
CA VAL A 44 9.62 -8.11 -6.33
C VAL A 44 10.08 -7.28 -5.15
N VAL A 45 9.22 -7.16 -4.14
CA VAL A 45 9.44 -6.35 -2.95
C VAL A 45 9.47 -7.24 -1.72
N THR A 46 10.48 -7.03 -0.89
CA THR A 46 10.57 -7.61 0.46
C THR A 46 10.70 -6.50 1.50
N MET A 47 10.16 -6.75 2.69
CA MET A 47 10.31 -5.85 3.84
C MET A 47 11.24 -6.49 4.88
N PRO A 48 12.48 -5.99 5.04
CA PRO A 48 13.40 -6.53 6.05
C PRO A 48 12.86 -6.44 7.48
N ASP A 49 12.09 -5.38 7.75
CA ASP A 49 11.51 -5.09 9.07
C ASP A 49 10.23 -5.91 9.35
N HIS A 50 9.69 -6.61 8.33
CA HIS A 50 8.45 -7.39 8.42
C HIS A 50 8.66 -8.80 7.82
N PRO A 51 9.23 -9.73 8.60
CA PRO A 51 9.57 -11.06 8.13
C PRO A 51 8.38 -11.80 7.51
N GLY A 52 8.59 -12.39 6.33
CA GLY A 52 7.56 -13.11 5.59
C GLY A 52 6.71 -12.23 4.67
N LEU A 53 6.85 -10.90 4.74
CA LEU A 53 6.13 -10.00 3.85
C LEU A 53 6.90 -9.86 2.52
N VAL A 54 6.36 -10.52 1.50
CA VAL A 54 6.84 -10.47 0.12
C VAL A 54 5.67 -10.15 -0.79
N THR A 55 5.88 -9.24 -1.73
CA THR A 55 4.86 -8.89 -2.72
C THR A 55 5.49 -8.63 -4.09
N GLN A 56 4.69 -8.68 -5.14
CA GLN A 56 5.17 -8.45 -6.50
C GLN A 56 4.17 -7.65 -7.33
N ALA A 57 4.68 -6.88 -8.28
CA ALA A 57 3.87 -6.12 -9.22
C ALA A 57 4.56 -6.02 -10.58
N ASN A 58 3.79 -5.80 -11.63
CA ASN A 58 4.29 -5.61 -13.00
C ASN A 58 4.26 -4.14 -13.46
N SER A 59 3.96 -3.21 -12.55
CA SER A 59 3.90 -1.77 -12.82
C SER A 59 4.15 -0.96 -11.55
N HIS A 60 4.57 0.30 -11.69
CA HIS A 60 4.77 1.21 -10.56
C HIS A 60 3.49 1.46 -9.75
N GLN A 61 2.34 1.60 -10.43
CA GLN A 61 1.07 1.77 -9.74
C GLN A 61 0.69 0.49 -8.98
N GLY A 62 0.79 -0.67 -9.63
CA GLY A 62 0.54 -1.96 -8.99
C GLY A 62 1.48 -2.21 -7.80
N LEU A 63 2.72 -1.71 -7.85
CA LEU A 63 3.67 -1.79 -6.74
C LEU A 63 3.13 -1.08 -5.50
N MET A 64 2.62 0.14 -5.65
CA MET A 64 2.04 0.90 -4.55
C MET A 64 0.83 0.20 -3.94
N GLU A 65 -0.06 -0.31 -4.79
CA GLU A 65 -1.27 -1.03 -4.38
C GLU A 65 -0.91 -2.32 -3.63
N MET A 66 -0.02 -3.13 -4.21
CA MET A 66 0.39 -4.41 -3.65
C MET A 66 1.22 -4.27 -2.36
N VAL A 67 1.99 -3.18 -2.22
CA VAL A 67 2.69 -2.88 -0.98
C VAL A 67 1.71 -2.48 0.13
N ASN A 68 0.76 -1.59 -0.16
CA ASN A 68 -0.23 -1.21 0.84
C ASN A 68 -1.11 -2.41 1.25
N ASP A 69 -1.57 -3.21 0.29
CA ASP A 69 -2.33 -4.44 0.57
C ASP A 69 -1.55 -5.41 1.47
N ALA A 70 -0.26 -5.61 1.19
CA ALA A 70 0.58 -6.49 1.98
C ALA A 70 0.82 -5.95 3.40
N VAL A 71 1.07 -4.65 3.58
CA VAL A 71 1.20 -4.06 4.93
C VAL A 71 -0.12 -4.16 5.70
N LEU A 72 -1.23 -3.75 5.08
CA LEU A 72 -2.54 -3.81 5.73
C LEU A 72 -2.89 -5.24 6.13
N THR A 73 -2.58 -6.23 5.28
CA THR A 73 -2.76 -7.64 5.59
C THR A 73 -1.88 -8.10 6.75
N TYR A 74 -0.60 -7.71 6.78
CA TYR A 74 0.34 -8.09 7.85
C TYR A 74 -0.08 -7.56 9.22
N TYR A 75 -0.69 -6.38 9.25
CA TYR A 75 -1.19 -5.72 10.47
C TYR A 75 -2.67 -6.02 10.76
N ASP A 76 -3.28 -6.98 10.06
CA ASP A 76 -4.69 -7.36 10.21
C ASP A 76 -5.67 -6.17 10.08
N VAL A 77 -5.32 -5.19 9.24
CA VAL A 77 -6.17 -4.02 8.98
C VAL A 77 -7.29 -4.42 8.01
N PRO A 78 -8.57 -4.27 8.40
CA PRO A 78 -9.67 -4.59 7.50
C PRO A 78 -9.68 -3.66 6.29
N LYS A 79 -9.78 -4.21 5.06
CA LYS A 79 -9.85 -3.43 3.80
C LYS A 79 -10.92 -2.33 3.77
N ARG A 80 -12.00 -2.51 4.53
CA ARG A 80 -13.07 -1.50 4.67
C ARG A 80 -12.63 -0.21 5.36
N LYS A 81 -11.52 -0.24 6.11
CA LYS A 81 -10.98 0.92 6.81
C LYS A 81 -10.02 1.72 5.94
N ALA A 82 -9.17 1.04 5.19
CA ALA A 82 -8.19 1.64 4.30
C ALA A 82 -7.79 0.70 3.17
N ASP A 83 -7.46 1.31 2.03
CA ASP A 83 -6.79 0.70 0.88
C ASP A 83 -5.37 1.24 0.68
N ILE A 84 -5.12 2.50 1.07
CA ILE A 84 -3.82 3.17 0.97
C ILE A 84 -3.52 3.88 2.30
N VAL A 85 -2.40 3.54 2.91
CA VAL A 85 -1.86 4.19 4.13
C VAL A 85 -0.47 4.80 3.91
N TYR A 86 0.22 4.40 2.85
CA TYR A 86 1.48 4.98 2.39
C TYR A 86 1.36 5.45 0.95
N ASP A 87 1.52 6.74 0.75
CA ASP A 87 1.55 7.40 -0.56
C ASP A 87 2.97 7.52 -1.12
N ARG A 88 3.99 7.20 -0.33
CA ARG A 88 5.40 7.24 -0.70
C ARG A 88 6.14 6.01 -0.18
N LEU A 89 6.96 5.42 -1.05
CA LEU A 89 7.86 4.33 -0.72
C LEU A 89 9.31 4.77 -0.98
N ASN A 90 10.16 4.55 0.01
CA ASN A 90 11.60 4.75 -0.12
C ASN A 90 12.25 3.43 -0.50
N VAL A 91 12.88 3.38 -1.67
CA VAL A 91 13.53 2.20 -2.23
C VAL A 91 15.00 2.53 -2.49
N GLY A 92 15.86 2.20 -1.52
CA GLY A 92 17.27 2.61 -1.56
C GLY A 92 17.39 4.14 -1.68
N ASN A 93 17.91 4.61 -2.81
CA ASN A 93 18.08 6.04 -3.11
C ASN A 93 16.93 6.65 -3.94
N THR A 94 15.88 5.87 -4.25
CA THR A 94 14.76 6.27 -5.09
C THR A 94 13.49 6.41 -4.27
N VAL A 95 12.72 7.47 -4.50
CA VAL A 95 11.39 7.66 -3.89
C VAL A 95 10.32 7.41 -4.95
N ILE A 96 9.40 6.49 -4.67
CA ILE A 96 8.22 6.22 -5.50
C ILE A 96 7.02 6.87 -4.81
N GLN A 97 6.30 7.75 -5.51
CA GLN A 97 5.14 8.45 -4.99
C GLN A 97 3.87 8.10 -5.77
N TYR A 98 2.79 7.82 -5.04
CA TYR A 98 1.46 7.62 -5.60
C TYR A 98 0.88 8.97 -6.05
N GLN A 99 0.37 9.04 -7.28
CA GLN A 99 -0.17 10.26 -7.88
C GLN A 99 -1.72 10.38 -7.76
N GLY A 100 -2.39 9.44 -7.09
CA GLY A 100 -3.83 9.51 -6.87
C GLY A 100 -4.21 10.38 -5.67
N GLN A 101 -5.37 11.02 -5.71
CA GLN A 101 -5.91 11.77 -4.58
C GLN A 101 -6.27 10.79 -3.45
N LEU A 102 -5.59 10.90 -2.30
CA LEU A 102 -6.05 10.29 -1.05
C LEU A 102 -7.36 10.98 -0.67
N GLN A 103 -8.50 10.38 -1.00
CA GLN A 103 -9.80 10.91 -0.61
C GLN A 103 -10.05 10.56 0.85
N THR A 104 -9.47 11.34 1.75
CA THR A 104 -9.74 11.25 3.18
C THR A 104 -10.93 12.13 3.53
N LYS A 105 -11.84 11.61 4.34
CA LYS A 105 -12.91 12.40 4.92
C LYS A 105 -12.27 13.34 5.94
N ARG A 106 -12.07 14.62 5.58
CA ARG A 106 -11.75 15.66 6.57
C ARG A 106 -12.94 15.78 7.50
N VAL A 107 -12.74 15.41 8.77
CA VAL A 107 -13.69 15.65 9.87
C VAL A 107 -13.58 17.11 10.28
#